data_AF-R6H6J9-F1
#
_entry.id   AF-R6H6J9-F1
#
_cell.length_a   1.000
_cell.length_b   1.000
_cell.length_c   1.000
_cell.angle_alpha   90.00
_cell.angle_beta   90.00
_cell.angle_gamma   90.00
#
_symmetry.space_group_name_H-M   'P 1'
#
loop_
_entity.id
_entity.type
_entity.pdbx_description
1 polymer ?
#
loop_
_entity_poly.entity_id
_entity_poly.type
_entity_poly.pdbx_seq_one_letter_code
_entity_poly.pdbx_strand_id
1 'polypeptide(L)'
;MASTLDRVRAAALAQSDADLQMPIIAPTSTDTWGVKEAVVSEEDMPEWGNQEERGIDMEVATAAANLTGGADAVVMRHPAAVATIKKFITELV
;
A
#
# COMPACT_ATOMS: atom_id res chain seq x y z
N MET A 1 8.63 -14.81 -11.67
CA MET A 1 8.66 -13.50 -12.35
C MET A 1 8.85 -12.47 -11.25
N ALA A 2 9.92 -11.66 -11.28
CA ALA A 2 10.15 -10.64 -10.24
C ALA A 2 9.22 -9.43 -10.49
N SER A 3 8.66 -8.86 -9.43
CA SER A 3 7.82 -7.66 -9.55
C SER A 3 8.67 -6.44 -9.93
N THR A 4 8.03 -5.32 -10.31
CA THR A 4 8.76 -4.09 -10.63
C THR A 4 9.58 -3.59 -9.44
N LEU A 5 9.00 -3.64 -8.23
CA LEU A 5 9.68 -3.21 -7.00
C LEU A 5 10.91 -4.07 -6.71
N ASP A 6 10.78 -5.39 -6.85
CA ASP A 6 11.90 -6.33 -6.68
C ASP A 6 13.04 -6.03 -7.66
N ARG A 7 12.70 -5.70 -8.91
CA ARG A 7 13.69 -5.42 -9.96
C ARG A 7 14.43 -4.11 -9.72
N VAL A 8 13.72 -3.04 -9.31
CA VAL A 8 14.33 -1.75 -8.99
C VAL A 8 15.27 -1.92 -7.80
N ARG A 9 14.81 -2.59 -6.74
CA ARG A 9 15.62 -2.85 -5.54
C ARG A 9 16.83 -3.73 -5.84
N ALA A 10 16.68 -4.75 -6.68
CA ALA A 10 17.79 -5.61 -7.09
C ALA A 10 18.84 -4.85 -7.93
N ALA A 11 18.41 -3.97 -8.85
CA ALA A 11 19.33 -3.15 -9.64
C ALA A 11 20.10 -2.16 -8.74
N ALA A 12 19.39 -1.49 -7.82
CA ALA A 12 19.98 -0.55 -6.86
C ALA A 12 21.04 -1.20 -5.97
N LEU A 13 20.78 -2.39 -5.43
CA LEU A 13 21.63 -3.06 -4.44
C LEU A 13 22.67 -4.01 -5.03
N ALA A 14 22.28 -4.84 -6.00
CA ALA A 14 23.16 -5.89 -6.53
C ALA A 14 23.97 -5.42 -7.74
N GLN A 15 23.45 -4.45 -8.50
CA GLN A 15 24.09 -3.95 -9.73
C GLN A 15 24.69 -2.55 -9.53
N SER A 16 24.50 -1.94 -8.36
CA SER A 16 24.96 -0.59 -8.01
C SER A 16 24.53 0.46 -9.05
N ASP A 17 23.32 0.30 -9.60
CA ASP A 17 22.75 1.24 -10.55
C ASP A 17 22.35 2.53 -9.82
N ALA A 18 23.15 3.58 -10.00
CA ALA A 18 23.00 4.85 -9.28
C ALA A 18 21.67 5.57 -9.60
N ASP A 19 21.10 5.36 -10.79
CA ASP A 19 19.86 6.01 -11.20
C ASP A 19 18.64 5.38 -10.50
N LEU A 20 18.79 4.14 -9.99
CA LEU A 20 17.74 3.39 -9.30
C LEU A 20 17.91 3.33 -7.78
N GLN A 21 18.94 3.97 -7.22
CA GLN A 21 19.16 4.06 -5.76
C GLN A 21 18.25 5.08 -5.05
N MET A 22 17.35 5.72 -5.78
CA MET A 22 16.36 6.63 -5.21
C MET A 22 15.29 5.87 -4.43
N PRO A 23 14.75 6.43 -3.33
CA PRO A 23 13.66 5.81 -2.59
C PRO A 23 12.40 5.63 -3.43
N ILE A 24 11.68 4.54 -3.19
CA ILE A 24 10.39 4.24 -3.84
C ILE A 24 9.24 4.77 -2.97
N ILE A 25 8.42 5.65 -3.54
CA ILE A 25 7.21 6.18 -2.89
C ILE A 25 5.98 5.61 -3.58
N ALA A 26 5.09 4.97 -2.81
CA ALA A 26 3.84 4.40 -3.31
C ALA A 26 2.62 5.26 -2.88
N PRO A 27 1.87 5.87 -3.83
CA PRO A 27 0.71 6.70 -3.53
C PRO A 27 -0.54 5.85 -3.21
N THR A 28 -0.50 5.09 -2.11
CA THR A 28 -1.51 4.07 -1.78
C THR A 28 -2.91 4.64 -1.65
N SER A 29 -3.06 5.84 -1.10
CA SER A 29 -4.38 6.46 -0.90
C SER A 29 -5.13 6.74 -2.20
N THR A 30 -4.44 7.12 -3.28
CA THR A 30 -5.11 7.37 -4.57
C THR A 30 -5.53 6.06 -5.22
N ASP A 31 -4.74 5.01 -5.06
CA ASP A 31 -4.99 3.70 -5.66
C ASP A 31 -6.16 2.98 -4.97
N THR A 32 -6.33 3.17 -3.66
CA THR A 32 -7.34 2.46 -2.87
C THR A 32 -8.67 3.21 -2.78
N TRP A 33 -8.65 4.53 -2.62
CA TRP A 33 -9.89 5.32 -2.51
C TRP A 33 -10.51 5.67 -3.87
N GLY A 34 -9.88 5.26 -4.98
CA GLY A 34 -10.43 5.40 -6.33
C GLY A 34 -11.20 4.17 -6.84
N VAL A 35 -11.12 3.04 -6.13
CA VAL A 35 -11.75 1.77 -6.57
C VAL A 35 -13.13 1.57 -5.97
N LYS A 36 -13.98 0.82 -6.67
CA LYS A 36 -15.39 0.62 -6.30
C LYS A 36 -15.51 -0.04 -4.94
N GLU A 37 -14.63 -0.98 -4.65
CA GLU A 37 -14.55 -1.78 -3.42
C GLU A 37 -14.41 -0.90 -2.16
N ALA A 38 -13.84 0.30 -2.28
CA ALA A 38 -13.67 1.25 -1.18
C ALA A 38 -14.76 2.34 -1.13
N VAL A 39 -15.46 2.63 -2.24
CA VAL A 39 -16.36 3.80 -2.32
C VAL A 39 -17.84 3.46 -2.50
N VAL A 40 -18.18 2.23 -2.91
CA VAL A 40 -19.57 1.83 -3.09
C VAL A 40 -20.28 1.71 -1.74
N SER A 41 -21.48 2.26 -1.68
CA SER A 41 -22.30 2.24 -0.48
C SER A 41 -22.74 0.83 -0.11
N GLU A 42 -23.07 0.62 1.16
CA GLU A 42 -23.65 -0.64 1.64
C GLU A 42 -25.05 -0.89 1.07
N GLU A 43 -25.78 0.17 0.72
CA GLU A 43 -27.11 0.07 0.11
C GLU A 43 -27.03 -0.51 -1.31
N ASP A 44 -26.00 -0.10 -2.06
CA ASP A 44 -25.80 -0.54 -3.44
C ASP A 44 -25.18 -1.94 -3.53
N MET A 45 -24.37 -2.34 -2.52
CA MET A 45 -23.67 -3.63 -2.47
C MET A 45 -23.67 -4.21 -1.02
N PRO A 46 -24.82 -4.69 -0.52
CA PRO A 46 -24.96 -5.16 0.85
C PRO A 46 -24.12 -6.40 1.16
N GLU A 47 -23.81 -7.23 0.16
CA GLU A 47 -22.99 -8.43 0.32
C GLU A 47 -21.50 -8.14 0.58
N TRP A 48 -21.04 -6.91 0.33
CA TRP A 48 -19.67 -6.49 0.62
C TRP A 48 -19.49 -6.01 2.07
N GLY A 49 -20.58 -5.83 2.81
CA GLY A 49 -20.53 -5.39 4.20
C GLY A 49 -20.06 -3.93 4.33
N ASN A 50 -19.56 -3.58 5.52
CA ASN A 50 -19.41 -2.19 5.92
C ASN A 50 -18.46 -1.41 5.00
N GLN A 51 -18.90 -0.24 4.51
CA GLN A 51 -18.12 0.53 3.54
C GLN A 51 -16.84 1.11 4.16
N GLU A 52 -16.93 1.64 5.39
CA GLU A 52 -15.80 2.29 6.05
C GLU A 52 -14.72 1.27 6.40
N GLU A 53 -15.10 0.13 6.99
CA GLU A 53 -14.20 -0.99 7.27
C GLU A 53 -13.51 -1.49 6.00
N ARG A 54 -14.26 -1.69 4.91
CA ARG A 54 -13.69 -2.08 3.62
C ARG A 54 -12.68 -1.08 3.07
N GLY A 55 -13.00 0.21 3.12
CA GLY A 55 -12.10 1.26 2.65
C GLY A 55 -10.80 1.29 3.44
N ILE A 56 -10.88 1.12 4.77
CA ILE A 56 -9.73 1.01 5.66
C ILE A 56 -8.90 -0.23 5.31
N ASP A 57 -9.55 -1.39 5.19
CA ASP A 57 -8.87 -2.66 4.90
C ASP A 57 -8.17 -2.66 3.54
N MET A 58 -8.80 -2.07 2.52
CA MET A 58 -8.19 -1.87 1.21
C MET A 58 -6.93 -1.02 1.31
N GLU A 59 -6.98 0.09 2.05
CA GLU A 59 -5.82 0.95 2.24
C GLU A 59 -4.70 0.27 3.03
N VAL A 60 -5.04 -0.50 4.07
CA VAL A 60 -4.07 -1.28 4.86
C VAL A 60 -3.43 -2.38 4.01
N ALA A 61 -4.23 -3.18 3.29
CA ALA A 61 -3.74 -4.30 2.51
C ALA A 61 -2.77 -3.84 1.41
N THR A 62 -3.12 -2.78 0.68
CA THR A 62 -2.26 -2.23 -0.38
C THR A 62 -0.99 -1.60 0.20
N ALA A 63 -1.08 -0.88 1.33
CA ALA A 63 0.11 -0.31 1.96
C ALA A 63 1.08 -1.40 2.45
N ALA A 64 0.56 -2.45 3.10
CA ALA A 64 1.35 -3.58 3.55
C ALA A 64 2.02 -4.33 2.37
N ALA A 65 1.30 -4.53 1.27
CA ALA A 65 1.84 -5.14 0.05
C ALA A 65 2.97 -4.30 -0.57
N ASN A 66 2.79 -2.98 -0.65
CA ASN A 66 3.83 -2.07 -1.17
C ASN A 66 5.09 -2.06 -0.29
N LEU A 67 4.92 -1.97 1.04
CA LEU A 67 6.04 -1.98 2.00
C LEU A 67 6.81 -3.30 1.96
N THR A 68 6.11 -4.44 1.97
CA THR A 68 6.75 -5.77 1.86
C THR A 68 7.37 -6.01 0.49
N GLY A 69 6.82 -5.39 -0.56
CA GLY A 69 7.39 -5.37 -1.91
C GLY A 69 8.63 -4.48 -2.06
N GLY A 70 9.01 -3.70 -1.04
CA GLY A 70 10.22 -2.87 -1.06
C GLY A 70 9.99 -1.40 -1.36
N ALA A 71 8.77 -0.89 -1.20
CA ALA A 71 8.54 0.56 -1.13
C ALA A 71 9.13 1.13 0.18
N ASP A 72 9.80 2.27 0.09
CA ASP A 72 10.40 2.95 1.25
C ASP A 72 9.40 3.85 1.98
N ALA A 73 8.40 4.36 1.25
CA ALA A 73 7.34 5.18 1.82
C ALA A 73 5.98 4.93 1.15
N VAL A 74 4.91 5.03 1.94
CA VAL A 74 3.52 4.97 1.47
C VAL A 74 2.80 6.26 1.81
N VAL A 75 2.02 6.79 0.86
CA VAL A 75 1.14 7.95 1.07
C VAL A 75 -0.26 7.44 1.40
N MET A 76 -0.75 7.77 2.59
CA MET A 76 -2.03 7.29 3.13
C MET A 76 -2.98 8.46 3.44
N ARG A 77 -4.28 8.16 3.56
CA ARG A 77 -5.37 9.11 3.82
C ARG A 77 -6.10 8.80 5.12
N HIS A 78 -6.52 7.56 5.37
CA HIS A 78 -7.39 7.27 6.52
C HIS A 78 -6.59 7.10 7.83
N PRO A 79 -6.94 7.81 8.92
CA PRO A 79 -6.15 7.79 10.16
C PRO A 79 -6.11 6.40 10.81
N ALA A 80 -7.19 5.62 10.73
CA ALA A 80 -7.21 4.24 11.24
C ALA A 80 -6.24 3.34 10.46
N ALA A 81 -6.20 3.45 9.13
CA ALA A 81 -5.28 2.70 8.30
C ALA A 81 -3.82 3.07 8.60
N VAL A 82 -3.53 4.37 8.79
CA VAL A 82 -2.21 4.87 9.19
C VAL A 82 -1.77 4.29 10.53
N ALA A 83 -2.66 4.26 11.53
CA ALA A 83 -2.35 3.69 12.84
C ALA A 83 -2.00 2.20 12.73
N THR A 84 -2.77 1.45 11.94
CA THR A 84 -2.53 0.02 11.68
C THR A 84 -1.20 -0.22 10.97
N ILE A 85 -0.90 0.53 9.90
CA ILE A 85 0.37 0.40 9.18
C ILE A 85 1.57 0.81 10.02
N LYS A 86 1.43 1.84 10.86
CA LYS A 86 2.49 2.21 11.80
C LYS A 86 2.79 1.09 12.79
N LYS A 87 1.75 0.42 13.31
CA LYS A 87 1.91 -0.76 14.15
C LYS A 87 2.61 -1.89 13.38
N PHE A 88 2.14 -2.20 12.17
CA PHE A 88 2.73 -3.20 11.29
C PHE A 88 4.24 -2.97 11.04
N ILE A 89 4.65 -1.74 10.71
CA ILE A 89 6.07 -1.40 10.52
C ILE A 89 6.87 -1.61 11.80
N THR A 90 6.31 -1.24 12.96
CA THR A 90 6.99 -1.38 14.26
C THR A 90 7.20 -2.85 14.63
N GLU A 91 6.31 -3.76 14.22
CA GLU A 91 6.40 -5.20 14.49
C GLU A 91 7.34 -5.94 13.51
N LEU A 92 7.72 -5.32 12.39
CA LEU A 92 8.65 -5.90 11.41
C LEU A 92 10.12 -5.66 11.73
N VAL A 93 10.42 -4.71 12.62
CA VAL A 93 11.77 -4.33 13.06
C VAL A 93 12.13 -5.02 14.37
#